data_AF-A0A2N0LHC0-F1
#
_entry.id   AF-A0A2N0LHC0-F1
#
_cell.length_a   1.000
_cell.length_b   1.000
_cell.length_c   1.000
_cell.angle_alpha   90.00
_cell.angle_beta   90.00
_cell.angle_gamma   90.00
#
_symmetry.space_group_name_H-M   'P 1'
#
loop_
_entity.id
_entity.type
_entity.pdbx_description
1 polymer ?
#
loop_
_entity_poly.entity_id
_entity_poly.type
_entity_poly.pdbx_seq_one_letter_code
_entity_poly.pdbx_strand_id
1 'polypeptide(L)'
;IYVSDWLNNRLQIFDETGKFIDLKTGEAGLSKWGKDKLDANPEMYGERDRAQGLEREKDFWGPTGVTVDNEGNIFVPESARNRIQVYKSQSPTFAGPRL
;
A
#
# COMPACT_ATOMS: atom_id res chain seq x y z
N ILE A 1 4.40 -1.69 16.11
CA ILE A 1 4.84 -3.00 15.57
C ILE A 1 4.09 -3.26 14.27
N TYR A 2 4.78 -3.67 13.20
CA TYR A 2 4.16 -4.02 11.91
C TYR A 2 4.34 -5.52 11.65
N VAL A 3 3.30 -6.18 11.16
CA VAL A 3 3.32 -7.62 10.84
C VAL A 3 2.83 -7.81 9.41
N SER A 4 3.72 -8.33 8.56
CA SER A 4 3.37 -8.80 7.22
C SER A 4 2.77 -10.21 7.31
N ASP A 5 1.46 -10.31 7.18
CA ASP A 5 0.72 -11.56 7.35
C ASP A 5 0.46 -12.20 5.98
N TRP A 6 1.49 -12.91 5.51
CA TRP A 6 1.66 -13.34 4.11
C TRP A 6 0.48 -14.11 3.53
N LEU A 7 0.04 -15.18 4.19
CA LEU A 7 -1.06 -16.02 3.68
C LEU A 7 -2.44 -15.39 3.88
N ASN A 8 -2.52 -14.29 4.64
CA ASN A 8 -3.74 -13.53 4.82
C ASN A 8 -3.76 -12.22 4.01
N ASN A 9 -2.75 -12.00 3.16
CA ASN A 9 -2.63 -10.84 2.26
C ASN A 9 -2.89 -9.49 2.96
N ARG A 10 -2.30 -9.28 4.13
CA ARG A 10 -2.52 -8.07 4.93
C ARG A 10 -1.29 -7.63 5.70
N LEU A 11 -1.23 -6.32 5.96
CA LEU A 11 -0.36 -5.72 6.95
C LEU A 11 -1.17 -5.45 8.21
N GLN A 12 -0.70 -5.87 9.37
CA GLN A 12 -1.31 -5.54 10.66
C GLN A 12 -0.39 -4.60 11.44
N ILE A 13 -1.01 -3.67 12.17
CA ILE A 13 -0.33 -2.61 12.91
C ILE A 13 -0.76 -2.72 14.37
N PHE A 14 0.21 -2.77 15.27
CA PHE A 14 0.01 -2.85 16.72
C PHE A 14 0.80 -1.75 17.42
N ASP A 15 0.35 -1.33 18.61
CA ASP A 15 1.14 -0.46 19.49
C ASP A 15 2.26 -1.24 20.20
N GLU A 16 3.02 -0.55 21.05
CA GLU A 16 4.12 -1.14 21.82
C GLU A 16 3.67 -2.16 22.88
N THR A 17 2.39 -2.11 23.29
CA THR A 17 1.79 -3.08 24.22
C THR A 17 1.28 -4.33 23.50
N GLY A 18 1.31 -4.33 22.16
CA GLY A 18 0.76 -5.39 21.34
C GLY A 18 -0.74 -5.25 21.06
N LYS A 19 -1.36 -4.11 21.41
CA LYS A 19 -2.77 -3.85 21.07
C LYS A 19 -2.89 -3.56 19.58
N PHE A 20 -3.89 -4.16 18.95
CA PHE A 20 -4.22 -3.91 17.55
C PHE A 20 -4.63 -2.45 17.33
N ILE A 21 -4.03 -1.81 16.33
CA ILE A 21 -4.33 -0.44 15.89
C ILE A 21 -5.11 -0.48 14.58
N ASP A 22 -4.56 -1.13 13.55
CA ASP A 22 -5.09 -1.04 12.19
C ASP A 22 -4.62 -2.23 11.32
N LEU A 23 -5.28 -2.39 10.17
CA LEU A 23 -5.00 -3.40 9.17
C LEU A 23 -5.10 -2.78 7.77
N LYS A 24 -4.15 -3.12 6.90
CA LYS A 24 -4.18 -2.77 5.48
C LYS A 24 -4.22 -4.02 4.62
N THR A 25 -5.18 -4.08 3.70
CA THR A 25 -5.24 -5.12 2.67
C THR A 25 -4.55 -4.72 1.38
N GLY A 26 -4.00 -3.52 1.27
CA GLY A 26 -3.34 -2.98 0.08
C GLY A 26 -4.03 -1.70 -0.41
N GLU A 27 -3.26 -0.75 -0.93
CA GLU A 27 -3.77 0.53 -1.45
C GLU A 27 -3.07 0.90 -2.76
N ALA A 28 -2.56 -0.10 -3.49
CA ALA A 28 -1.72 0.19 -4.63
C ALA A 28 -2.47 0.88 -5.77
N GLY A 29 -1.73 1.66 -6.54
CA GLY A 29 -2.19 2.23 -7.78
C GLY A 29 -1.06 2.30 -8.78
N LEU A 30 -1.23 3.18 -9.76
CA LEU A 30 -0.20 3.42 -10.78
C LEU A 30 1.04 4.04 -10.14
N SER A 31 2.19 3.38 -10.32
CA SER A 31 3.49 3.98 -10.08
C SER A 31 3.75 5.12 -11.07
N LYS A 32 4.77 5.95 -10.82
CA LYS A 32 5.15 7.00 -11.77
C LYS A 32 5.38 6.44 -13.18
N TRP A 33 6.08 5.31 -13.27
CA TRP A 33 6.36 4.66 -14.55
C TRP A 33 5.14 3.99 -15.16
N GLY A 34 4.20 3.53 -14.34
CA GLY A 34 2.90 3.05 -14.80
C GLY A 34 2.11 4.16 -15.48
N LYS A 35 2.15 5.39 -14.92
CA LYS A 35 1.54 6.57 -15.53
C LYS A 35 2.27 6.96 -16.81
N ASP A 36 3.60 7.06 -16.79
CA ASP A 36 4.40 7.39 -17.98
C ASP A 36 4.07 6.46 -19.17
N LYS A 37 3.87 5.16 -18.90
CA LYS A 37 3.46 4.18 -19.91
C LYS A 37 2.08 4.46 -20.48
N LEU A 38 1.10 4.81 -19.64
CA LEU A 38 -0.26 5.10 -20.08
C LEU A 38 -0.34 6.45 -20.80
N ASP A 39 0.47 7.43 -20.39
CA ASP A 39 0.53 8.75 -21.01
C ASP A 39 1.10 8.68 -22.44
N ALA A 40 1.95 7.68 -22.74
CA ALA A 40 2.45 7.43 -24.09
C ALA A 40 1.37 6.93 -25.08
N ASN A 41 0.27 6.36 -24.57
CA ASN A 41 -0.92 6.03 -25.36
C ASN A 41 -2.19 6.23 -24.52
N PRO A 42 -2.80 7.43 -24.54
CA PRO A 42 -3.92 7.77 -23.67
C PRO A 42 -5.16 6.86 -23.80
N GLU A 43 -5.35 6.18 -24.94
CA GLU A 43 -6.43 5.20 -25.11
C GLU A 43 -6.38 4.08 -24.07
N MET A 44 -5.16 3.75 -23.59
CA MET A 44 -4.97 2.72 -22.57
C MET A 44 -5.66 3.05 -21.23
N TYR A 45 -5.90 4.32 -20.92
CA TYR A 45 -6.70 4.68 -19.75
C TYR A 45 -8.14 4.17 -19.91
N GLY A 46 -8.74 4.36 -21.08
CA GLY A 46 -10.09 3.86 -21.36
C GLY A 46 -10.20 2.33 -21.38
N GLU A 47 -9.14 1.63 -21.80
CA GLU A 47 -9.06 0.17 -21.70
C GLU A 47 -8.94 -0.30 -20.24
N ARG A 48 -8.16 0.41 -19.41
CA ARG A 48 -8.10 0.13 -17.96
C ARG A 48 -9.44 0.35 -17.27
N ASP A 49 -10.14 1.43 -17.59
CA ASP A 49 -11.45 1.72 -16.99
C ASP A 49 -12.50 0.66 -17.32
N ARG A 50 -12.38 0.01 -18.49
CA ARG A 50 -13.25 -1.10 -18.92
C ARG A 50 -12.80 -2.48 -18.42
N ALA A 51 -11.56 -2.60 -17.92
CA ALA A 51 -11.01 -3.88 -17.50
C ALA A 51 -11.73 -4.41 -16.25
N GLN A 52 -12.22 -5.65 -16.34
CA GLN A 52 -12.85 -6.31 -15.21
C GLN A 52 -11.81 -6.78 -14.19
N GLY A 53 -12.11 -6.65 -12.90
CA GLY A 53 -11.24 -7.15 -11.83
C GLY A 53 -10.08 -6.24 -11.45
N LEU A 54 -10.00 -5.03 -12.04
CA LEU A 54 -8.89 -4.10 -11.80
C LEU A 54 -8.87 -3.58 -10.36
N GLU A 55 -9.98 -3.63 -9.64
CA GLU A 55 -10.05 -3.27 -8.22
C GLU A 55 -9.07 -4.06 -7.36
N ARG A 56 -8.79 -5.31 -7.74
CA ARG A 56 -7.84 -6.20 -7.03
C ARG A 56 -6.40 -5.75 -7.15
N GLU A 57 -6.07 -4.85 -8.08
CA GLU A 57 -4.72 -4.29 -8.22
C GLU A 57 -4.24 -3.62 -6.93
N LYS A 58 -5.19 -3.04 -6.19
CA LYS A 58 -4.94 -2.34 -4.93
C LYS A 58 -4.47 -3.29 -3.84
N ASP A 59 -5.12 -4.44 -3.77
CA ASP A 59 -4.91 -5.42 -2.71
C ASP A 59 -3.48 -5.97 -2.72
N PHE A 60 -2.98 -6.36 -1.56
CA PHE A 60 -1.74 -7.09 -1.42
C PHE A 60 -1.87 -8.46 -2.06
N TRP A 61 -0.78 -8.93 -2.65
CA TRP A 61 -0.64 -10.33 -2.98
C TRP A 61 0.71 -10.87 -2.57
N GLY A 62 0.70 -11.71 -1.54
CA GLY A 62 1.90 -12.27 -0.95
C GLY A 62 2.85 -11.21 -0.37
N PRO A 63 2.40 -10.40 0.62
CA PRO A 63 3.30 -9.51 1.34
C PRO A 63 4.25 -10.36 2.22
N THR A 64 5.55 -10.29 1.97
CA THR A 64 6.53 -11.22 2.59
C THR A 64 7.35 -10.62 3.72
N GLY A 65 7.28 -9.31 3.89
CA GLY A 65 8.04 -8.61 4.92
C GLY A 65 7.55 -7.19 5.10
N VAL A 66 8.13 -6.50 6.08
CA VAL A 66 7.90 -5.07 6.31
C VAL A 66 9.16 -4.46 6.89
N THR A 67 9.51 -3.26 6.45
CA THR A 67 10.57 -2.45 7.07
C THR A 67 10.14 -0.99 7.11
N VAL A 68 10.74 -0.22 8.01
CA VAL A 68 10.46 1.19 8.19
C VAL A 68 11.78 1.96 8.16
N ASP A 69 11.84 3.02 7.37
CA ASP A 69 13.02 3.90 7.36
C ASP A 69 12.94 5.00 8.44
N ASN A 70 13.99 5.81 8.54
CA ASN A 70 14.08 6.89 9.53
C ASN A 70 13.08 8.03 9.29
N GLU A 71 12.46 8.11 8.12
CA GLU A 71 11.42 9.09 7.79
C GLU A 71 10.00 8.55 8.06
N GLY A 72 9.89 7.32 8.58
CA GLY A 72 8.62 6.66 8.84
C GLY A 72 7.93 6.16 7.57
N ASN A 73 8.66 5.97 6.46
CA ASN A 73 8.13 5.23 5.31
C ASN A 73 8.09 3.74 5.64
N ILE A 74 6.94 3.11 5.45
CA ILE A 74 6.70 1.68 5.67
C ILE A 74 6.72 0.99 4.31
N PHE A 75 7.68 0.11 4.10
CA PHE A 75 7.86 -0.62 2.84
C PHE A 75 7.36 -2.05 2.99
N VAL A 76 6.46 -2.48 2.11
CA VAL A 76 5.90 -3.83 2.09
C VAL A 76 6.13 -4.47 0.71
N PRO A 77 7.10 -5.38 0.56
CA PRO A 77 7.32 -6.11 -0.69
C PRO A 77 6.24 -7.17 -0.95
N GLU A 78 5.70 -7.15 -2.16
CA GLU A 78 4.74 -8.12 -2.69
C GLU A 78 5.43 -9.06 -3.68
N SER A 79 5.74 -10.28 -3.24
CA SER A 79 6.47 -11.24 -4.07
C SER A 79 5.64 -11.74 -5.26
N ALA A 80 4.31 -11.82 -5.12
CA ALA A 80 3.44 -12.29 -6.19
C ALA A 80 3.06 -11.21 -7.23
N ARG A 81 3.36 -9.93 -6.95
CA ARG A 81 3.05 -8.77 -7.82
C ARG A 81 4.27 -8.06 -8.36
N ASN A 82 5.49 -8.49 -8.02
CA ASN A 82 6.75 -7.83 -8.38
C ASN A 82 6.75 -6.33 -8.06
N ARG A 83 6.19 -5.96 -6.90
CA ARG A 83 5.94 -4.58 -6.48
C ARG A 83 6.29 -4.40 -5.01
N ILE A 84 6.55 -3.16 -4.61
CA ILE A 84 6.60 -2.72 -3.22
C ILE A 84 5.49 -1.66 -3.04
N GLN A 85 4.65 -1.81 -2.02
CA GLN A 85 3.77 -0.72 -1.57
C GLN A 85 4.47 0.05 -0.46
N VAL A 86 4.43 1.38 -0.55
CA VAL A 86 5.07 2.28 0.42
C VAL A 86 4.01 3.16 1.05
N TYR A 87 3.94 3.14 2.38
CA TYR A 87 3.01 3.96 3.16
C TYR A 87 3.80 4.97 3.97
N LYS A 88 3.21 6.14 4.23
CA LYS A 88 3.72 7.06 5.25
C LYS A 88 3.06 6.71 6.58
N SER A 89 3.87 6.48 7.61
CA SER A 89 3.35 6.46 8.98
C SER A 89 2.78 7.83 9.30
N GLN A 90 1.48 7.92 9.53
CA GLN A 90 0.89 9.16 10.03
C GLN A 90 1.08 9.19 11.54
N SER A 91 1.66 10.28 12.04
CA SER A 91 1.70 10.51 13.48
C SER A 91 0.23 10.56 13.99
N PRO A 92 -0.13 9.83 15.06
CA PRO A 92 -1.50 9.78 15.56
C PRO A 92 -2.00 11.14 16.10
N THR A 93 -1.14 12.15 16.17
CA THR A 93 -1.53 13.51 16.55
C THR A 93 -2.19 14.23 15.38
N PHE A 94 -3.52 14.18 15.33
CA PHE A 94 -4.29 15.24 14.68
C PHE A 94 -4.05 16.55 15.44
N ALA A 95 -3.09 17.36 14.98
CA ALA A 95 -2.93 18.74 15.41
C ALA A 95 -3.97 19.60 14.67
N GLY A 96 -5.26 19.38 14.96
CA GLY A 96 -6.31 20.30 14.55
C GLY A 96 -6.02 21.71 15.08
N PRO A 97 -6.55 22.77 14.47
CA PRO A 97 -6.36 24.12 15.00
C PRO A 97 -6.84 24.14 16.46
N ARG A 98 -5.93 24.46 17.38
CA ARG A 98 -6.30 24.83 18.75
C ARG A 98 -7.09 26.14 18.64
N LEU A 99 -8.40 26.06 18.89
CA LEU A 99 -9.24 27.22 19.17
C LEU A 99 -8.87 27.82 20.53
#